data_AF-A0A7Y9XH79-F1
#
_entry.id   AF-A0A7Y9XH79-F1
#
_cell.length_a   1.000
_cell.length_b   1.000
_cell.length_c   1.000
_cell.angle_alpha   90.00
_cell.angle_beta   90.00
_cell.angle_gamma   90.00
#
_symmetry.space_group_name_H-M   'P 1'
#
loop_
_entity.id
_entity.type
_entity.pdbx_description
1 polymer ?
#
loop_
_entity_poly.entity_id
_entity_poly.type
_entity_poly.pdbx_seq_one_letter_code
_entity_poly.pdbx_strand_id
1 'polypeptide(L)'
;MITPPKRPVVVIVNINKTWPEVEQGKRTAADVTLGDWNPYKSSSKTILAFNPDEVGLVLGYRKGTIITAFDIEEDGVRWLEHFDPHRVRWEGSPSAEWSHLVGKKSPVTWKQGEGVALKTLTLDELAHMTADPAPAPSGGTDASPEVTVSLGAVTVSLKDTQTVVVTAPDGMDVLVRRS
;
A
#
# COMPACT_ATOMS: atom_id res chain seq x y z
N MET A 1 8.88 5.65 26.67
CA MET A 1 7.94 4.65 26.11
C MET A 1 8.52 4.21 24.80
N ILE A 2 8.76 2.91 24.63
CA ILE A 2 9.29 2.35 23.38
C ILE A 2 8.06 2.13 22.51
N THR A 3 7.92 2.86 21.41
CA THR A 3 6.86 2.60 20.44
C THR A 3 7.11 1.19 19.89
N PRO A 4 6.16 0.26 20.02
CA PRO A 4 6.32 -1.07 19.44
C PRO A 4 6.57 -0.95 17.93
N PRO A 5 7.37 -1.87 17.35
CA PRO A 5 7.67 -1.81 15.92
C PRO A 5 6.37 -1.85 15.11
N LYS A 6 6.28 -0.95 14.13
CA LYS A 6 5.09 -0.85 13.28
C LYS A 6 4.89 -2.17 12.52
N ARG A 7 3.71 -2.75 12.68
CA ARG A 7 3.29 -3.98 12.00
C ARG A 7 3.46 -3.84 10.49
N PRO A 8 4.18 -4.75 9.81
CA PRO A 8 4.68 -4.51 8.47
C PRO A 8 3.64 -4.73 7.37
N VAL A 9 2.52 -5.41 7.66
CA VAL A 9 1.55 -5.79 6.63
C VAL A 9 0.52 -4.68 6.43
N VAL A 10 0.29 -4.36 5.16
CA VAL A 10 -0.78 -3.50 4.67
C VAL A 10 -1.83 -4.39 4.00
N VAL A 11 -3.09 -4.25 4.38
CA VAL A 11 -4.22 -4.88 3.69
C VAL A 11 -4.99 -3.83 2.92
N ILE A 12 -5.17 -4.06 1.62
CA ILE A 12 -5.99 -3.22 0.75
C ILE A 12 -7.29 -3.96 0.49
N VAL A 13 -8.41 -3.38 0.90
CA VAL A 13 -9.74 -4.01 0.84
C VAL A 13 -10.61 -3.37 -0.23
N ASN A 14 -11.28 -4.18 -1.04
CA ASN A 14 -12.15 -3.72 -2.09
C ASN A 14 -13.56 -3.44 -1.56
N ILE A 15 -13.87 -2.16 -1.39
CA ILE A 15 -15.12 -1.65 -0.81
C ILE A 15 -16.10 -1.16 -1.88
N ASN A 16 -15.92 -1.52 -3.15
CA ASN A 16 -16.79 -1.06 -4.24
C ASN A 16 -18.27 -1.38 -4.02
N LYS A 17 -18.57 -2.55 -3.42
CA LYS A 17 -19.95 -3.00 -3.19
C LYS A 17 -20.59 -2.37 -1.95
N THR A 18 -19.79 -2.05 -0.94
CA THR A 18 -20.27 -1.59 0.37
C THR A 18 -20.22 -0.08 0.53
N TRP A 19 -19.34 0.63 -0.19
CA TRP A 19 -19.25 2.09 -0.14
C TRP A 19 -20.55 2.85 -0.44
N PRO A 20 -21.43 2.41 -1.38
CA PRO A 20 -22.72 3.06 -1.57
C PRO A 20 -23.58 3.15 -0.29
N GLU A 21 -23.39 2.26 0.68
CA GLU A 21 -24.07 2.32 1.98
C GLU A 21 -23.55 3.47 2.86
N VAL A 22 -22.27 3.85 2.71
CA VAL A 22 -21.69 5.04 3.35
C VAL A 22 -22.26 6.31 2.74
N GLU A 23 -22.37 6.37 1.40
CA GLU A 23 -22.98 7.50 0.69
C GLU A 23 -24.46 7.70 1.07
N GLN A 24 -25.13 6.61 1.47
CA GLN A 24 -26.51 6.63 1.96
C GLN A 24 -26.64 6.87 3.47
N GLY A 25 -25.53 7.03 4.19
CA GLY A 25 -25.53 7.22 5.65
C GLY A 25 -25.95 5.99 6.46
N LYS A 26 -25.95 4.79 5.86
CA LYS A 26 -26.34 3.53 6.52
C LYS A 26 -25.20 2.88 7.29
N ARG A 27 -23.96 3.16 6.87
CA ARG A 27 -22.72 2.68 7.49
C ARG A 27 -21.69 3.79 7.52
N THR A 28 -20.72 3.66 8.41
CA THR A 28 -19.54 4.52 8.43
C THR A 28 -18.46 4.00 7.48
N ALA A 29 -17.49 4.86 7.16
CA ALA A 29 -16.30 4.48 6.41
C ALA A 29 -15.49 3.38 7.13
N ALA A 30 -15.45 3.41 8.46
CA ALA A 30 -14.81 2.38 9.27
C ALA A 30 -15.55 1.04 9.14
N ASP A 31 -16.90 1.02 9.20
CA ASP A 31 -17.68 -0.22 9.09
C ASP A 31 -17.44 -0.98 7.79
N VAL A 32 -17.20 -0.26 6.69
CA VAL A 32 -16.98 -0.88 5.37
C VAL A 32 -15.53 -1.24 5.12
N THR A 33 -14.57 -0.53 5.71
CA THR A 33 -13.13 -0.78 5.51
C THR A 33 -12.56 -1.75 6.55
N LEU A 34 -12.92 -1.60 7.81
CA LEU A 34 -12.45 -2.43 8.93
C LEU A 34 -13.37 -3.62 9.24
N GLY A 35 -14.42 -3.81 8.44
CA GLY A 35 -15.45 -4.84 8.64
C GLY A 35 -14.94 -6.29 8.52
N ASP A 36 -15.84 -7.21 8.13
CA ASP A 36 -15.59 -8.64 8.29
C ASP A 36 -14.96 -9.25 7.03
N TRP A 37 -13.66 -9.47 7.08
CA TRP A 37 -12.87 -9.92 5.95
C TRP A 37 -12.50 -11.40 6.03
N ASN A 38 -12.38 -12.05 4.88
CA ASN A 38 -11.91 -13.42 4.76
C ASN A 38 -10.38 -13.42 4.56
N PRO A 39 -9.56 -13.80 5.56
CA PRO A 39 -8.10 -13.75 5.47
C PRO A 39 -7.50 -14.93 4.69
N TYR A 40 -8.31 -15.87 4.20
CA TYR A 40 -7.83 -17.08 3.54
C TYR A 40 -7.53 -16.86 2.05
N LYS A 41 -6.59 -17.66 1.55
CA LYS A 41 -6.18 -17.60 0.15
C LYS A 41 -7.22 -18.26 -0.75
N SER A 42 -7.82 -17.48 -1.64
CA SER A 42 -8.79 -17.98 -2.64
C SER A 42 -9.94 -18.75 -1.98
N SER A 43 -10.17 -20.01 -2.35
CA SER A 43 -11.18 -20.90 -1.78
C SER A 43 -10.69 -21.70 -0.56
N SER A 44 -9.46 -21.47 -0.08
CA SER A 44 -8.94 -22.18 1.08
C SER A 44 -9.71 -21.82 2.36
N LYS A 45 -9.80 -22.79 3.27
CA LYS A 45 -10.30 -22.62 4.65
C LYS A 45 -9.22 -22.80 5.70
N THR A 46 -7.98 -23.09 5.29
CA THR A 46 -6.88 -23.44 6.19
C THR A 46 -5.60 -22.67 5.90
N ILE A 47 -5.44 -22.17 4.67
CA ILE A 47 -4.25 -21.42 4.24
C ILE A 47 -4.60 -19.94 4.25
N LEU A 48 -3.98 -19.21 5.17
CA LEU A 48 -4.09 -17.75 5.23
C LEU A 48 -3.32 -17.09 4.10
N ALA A 49 -3.86 -16.01 3.54
CA ALA A 49 -3.17 -15.18 2.56
C ALA A 49 -2.12 -14.26 3.22
N PHE A 50 -2.30 -13.96 4.50
CA PHE A 50 -1.43 -13.13 5.33
C PHE A 50 -1.72 -13.44 6.81
N ASN A 51 -0.81 -13.05 7.72
CA ASN A 51 -1.06 -13.14 9.16
C ASN A 51 -1.86 -11.91 9.64
N PRO A 52 -3.11 -12.05 10.12
CA PRO A 52 -3.91 -10.89 10.52
C PRO A 52 -3.34 -10.11 11.71
N ASP A 53 -2.56 -10.76 12.56
CA ASP A 53 -1.88 -10.15 13.71
C ASP A 53 -0.67 -9.28 13.31
N GLU A 54 -0.23 -9.33 12.05
CA GLU A 54 0.86 -8.51 11.51
C GLU A 54 0.36 -7.32 10.69
N VAL A 55 -0.96 -7.10 10.63
CA VAL A 55 -1.57 -5.99 9.89
C VAL A 55 -1.45 -4.70 10.70
N GLY A 56 -0.72 -3.73 10.16
CA GLY A 56 -0.56 -2.40 10.75
C GLY A 56 -1.39 -1.31 10.08
N LEU A 57 -1.83 -1.54 8.84
CA LEU A 57 -2.55 -0.56 8.03
C LEU A 57 -3.61 -1.25 7.17
N VAL A 58 -4.82 -0.70 7.15
CA VAL A 58 -5.88 -1.11 6.24
C VAL A 58 -6.28 0.06 5.34
N LEU A 59 -6.24 -0.16 4.02
CA LEU A 59 -6.61 0.83 3.01
C LEU A 59 -7.89 0.39 2.29
N GLY A 60 -8.88 1.28 2.19
CA GLY A 60 -10.10 1.02 1.44
C GLY A 60 -9.98 1.45 -0.03
N TYR A 61 -10.12 0.49 -0.94
CA TYR A 61 -10.09 0.68 -2.40
C TYR A 61 -11.50 0.82 -3.00
N ARG A 62 -11.72 1.88 -3.78
CA ARG A 62 -12.91 2.08 -4.61
C ARG A 62 -12.53 2.60 -5.99
N LYS A 63 -12.99 1.92 -7.05
CA LYS A 63 -12.88 2.35 -8.46
C LYS A 63 -11.48 2.86 -8.87
N GLY A 64 -10.41 2.21 -8.41
CA GLY A 64 -9.03 2.59 -8.75
C GLY A 64 -8.35 3.51 -7.74
N THR A 65 -9.07 3.97 -6.72
CA THR A 65 -8.63 5.03 -5.80
C THR A 65 -8.69 4.53 -4.35
N ILE A 66 -7.75 5.00 -3.52
CA ILE A 66 -7.81 4.81 -2.07
C ILE A 66 -8.77 5.84 -1.48
N ILE A 67 -9.76 5.41 -0.71
CA ILE A 67 -10.78 6.28 -0.13
C ILE A 67 -10.67 6.36 1.40
N THR A 68 -10.02 5.39 2.03
CA THR A 68 -9.82 5.36 3.49
C THR A 68 -8.45 4.77 3.82
N ALA A 69 -7.89 5.19 4.95
CA ALA A 69 -6.66 4.65 5.52
C ALA A 69 -6.81 4.59 7.04
N PHE A 70 -6.57 3.42 7.64
CA PHE A 70 -6.69 3.19 9.07
C PHE A 70 -5.46 2.47 9.62
N ASP A 71 -4.82 3.04 10.64
CA ASP A 71 -3.80 2.35 11.41
C ASP A 71 -4.48 1.40 12.40
N ILE A 72 -3.99 0.16 12.46
CA ILE A 72 -4.57 -0.90 13.29
C ILE A 72 -3.90 -0.91 14.65
N GLU A 73 -4.72 -1.02 15.70
CA GLU A 73 -4.25 -1.04 17.09
C GLU A 73 -3.56 -2.36 17.44
N GLU A 74 -2.74 -2.36 18.49
CA GLU A 74 -1.96 -3.54 18.91
C GLU A 74 -2.88 -4.76 19.17
N ASP A 75 -3.96 -4.60 19.92
CA ASP A 75 -4.94 -5.69 20.11
C ASP A 75 -6.15 -5.57 19.17
N GLY A 76 -6.00 -4.83 18.06
CA GLY A 76 -7.06 -4.48 17.13
C GLY A 76 -7.46 -5.58 16.16
N VAL A 77 -7.20 -6.86 16.47
CA VAL A 77 -7.55 -7.99 15.60
C VAL A 77 -8.56 -8.87 16.30
N ARG A 78 -9.73 -9.04 15.70
CA ARG A 78 -10.79 -9.90 16.23
C ARG A 78 -11.18 -10.98 15.24
N TRP A 79 -11.00 -12.23 15.65
CA TRP A 79 -11.53 -13.38 14.92
C TRP A 79 -13.03 -13.55 15.17
N LEU A 80 -13.77 -13.75 14.09
CA LEU A 80 -15.22 -13.96 14.08
C LEU A 80 -15.51 -15.43 13.79
N GLU A 81 -15.64 -16.21 14.87
CA GLU A 81 -15.77 -17.67 14.82
C GLU A 81 -17.11 -18.17 14.29
N HIS A 82 -18.11 -17.29 14.18
CA HIS A 82 -19.45 -17.64 13.68
C HIS A 82 -19.54 -17.73 12.15
N PHE A 83 -18.46 -17.42 11.42
CA PHE A 83 -18.36 -17.60 9.97
C PHE A 83 -17.59 -18.88 9.62
N ASP A 84 -17.94 -19.58 8.54
CA ASP A 84 -17.12 -20.68 8.00
C ASP A 84 -16.69 -20.36 6.54
N PRO A 85 -15.40 -20.11 6.26
CA PRO A 85 -14.31 -20.04 7.23
C PRO A 85 -14.40 -18.79 8.12
N HIS A 86 -13.70 -18.81 9.27
CA HIS A 86 -13.69 -17.67 10.21
C HIS A 86 -13.28 -16.37 9.49
N ARG A 87 -13.83 -15.25 9.94
CA ARG A 87 -13.45 -13.93 9.41
C ARG A 87 -12.61 -13.17 10.41
N VAL A 88 -11.88 -12.17 9.92
CA VAL A 88 -11.20 -11.19 10.77
C VAL A 88 -11.90 -9.84 10.64
N ARG A 89 -12.07 -9.17 11.78
CA ARG A 89 -12.42 -7.76 11.88
C ARG A 89 -11.24 -7.03 12.50
N TRP A 90 -10.95 -5.85 11.98
CA TRP A 90 -9.93 -4.98 12.56
C TRP A 90 -10.56 -3.84 13.37
N GLU A 91 -9.83 -3.40 14.38
CA GLU A 91 -10.11 -2.19 15.14
C GLU A 91 -8.91 -1.27 14.98
N GLY A 92 -9.20 0.01 14.73
CA GLY A 92 -8.19 0.96 14.32
C GLY A 92 -8.75 2.37 14.20
N SER A 93 -7.84 3.30 13.96
CA SER A 93 -8.14 4.73 13.87
C SER A 93 -7.66 5.30 12.53
N PRO A 94 -8.26 6.39 12.04
CA PRO A 94 -7.83 7.00 10.79
C PRO A 94 -6.32 7.31 10.79
N SER A 95 -5.60 6.85 9.76
CA SER A 95 -4.15 7.00 9.72
C SER A 95 -3.74 8.44 9.42
N ALA A 96 -3.00 9.06 10.32
CA ALA A 96 -2.41 10.37 10.08
C ALA A 96 -1.27 10.29 9.06
N GLU A 97 -0.40 9.28 9.21
CA GLU A 97 0.79 9.06 8.36
C GLU A 97 0.40 8.78 6.91
N TRP A 98 -0.61 7.94 6.69
CA TRP A 98 -1.04 7.51 5.36
C TRP A 98 -2.25 8.27 4.81
N SER A 99 -2.71 9.32 5.50
CA SER A 99 -3.83 10.16 5.07
C SER A 99 -3.64 10.76 3.67
N HIS A 100 -2.39 11.05 3.30
CA HIS A 100 -2.02 11.61 2.00
C HIS A 100 -2.34 10.69 0.80
N LEU A 101 -2.55 9.39 1.04
CA LEU A 101 -2.97 8.44 0.01
C LEU A 101 -4.46 8.52 -0.31
N VAL A 102 -5.28 9.08 0.59
CA VAL A 102 -6.72 9.21 0.36
C VAL A 102 -6.97 10.15 -0.83
N GLY A 103 -7.76 9.66 -1.80
CA GLY A 103 -8.01 10.33 -3.08
C GLY A 103 -6.97 10.02 -4.17
N LYS A 104 -5.88 9.30 -3.86
CA LYS A 104 -4.85 8.92 -4.82
C LYS A 104 -5.15 7.57 -5.47
N LYS A 105 -4.53 7.33 -6.63
CA LYS A 105 -4.60 6.04 -7.32
C LYS A 105 -4.04 4.95 -6.41
N SER A 106 -4.76 3.83 -6.33
CA SER A 106 -4.32 2.67 -5.56
C SER A 106 -3.09 2.01 -6.22
N PRO A 107 -2.10 1.57 -5.43
CA PRO A 107 -0.93 0.85 -5.94
C PRO A 107 -1.30 -0.52 -6.52
N VAL A 108 -2.44 -1.08 -6.10
CA VAL A 108 -3.00 -2.33 -6.64
C VAL A 108 -4.36 -2.09 -7.28
N THR A 109 -4.69 -2.90 -8.28
CA THR A 109 -6.00 -2.83 -8.97
C THR A 109 -6.67 -4.19 -8.97
N TRP A 110 -8.00 -4.19 -9.05
CA TRP A 110 -8.80 -5.39 -9.23
C TRP A 110 -9.26 -5.50 -10.67
N LYS A 111 -9.17 -6.72 -11.22
CA LYS A 111 -9.77 -7.02 -12.52
C LYS A 111 -11.27 -7.26 -12.35
N GLN A 112 -12.03 -6.98 -13.40
CA GLN A 112 -13.45 -7.31 -13.41
C GLN A 112 -13.64 -8.83 -13.23
N GLY A 113 -14.53 -9.23 -12.31
CA GLY A 113 -14.78 -10.63 -11.99
C GLY A 113 -13.78 -11.26 -11.01
N GLU A 114 -12.76 -10.52 -10.54
CA GLU A 114 -11.85 -11.00 -9.51
C GLU A 114 -12.61 -11.17 -8.17
N GLY A 115 -12.70 -12.40 -7.68
CA GLY A 115 -13.49 -12.75 -6.49
C GLY A 115 -12.79 -12.49 -5.16
N VAL A 116 -11.48 -12.25 -5.15
CA VAL A 116 -10.70 -11.96 -3.94
C VAL A 116 -10.95 -10.50 -3.55
N ALA A 117 -11.46 -10.27 -2.34
CA ALA A 117 -11.83 -8.92 -1.90
C ALA A 117 -10.68 -8.14 -1.24
N LEU A 118 -9.51 -8.77 -1.04
CA LEU A 118 -8.36 -8.16 -0.39
C LEU A 118 -7.03 -8.47 -1.12
N LYS A 119 -6.08 -7.56 -0.99
CA LYS A 119 -4.69 -7.70 -1.45
C LYS A 119 -3.77 -7.21 -0.35
N THR A 120 -2.56 -7.74 -0.30
CA THR A 120 -1.58 -7.38 0.73
C THR A 120 -0.32 -6.83 0.12
N LEU A 121 0.30 -5.89 0.83
CA LEU A 121 1.62 -5.34 0.57
C LEU A 121 2.37 -5.25 1.91
N THR A 122 3.67 -5.04 1.87
CA THR A 122 4.40 -4.51 3.03
C THR A 122 4.31 -2.99 3.08
N LEU A 123 4.59 -2.39 4.24
CA LEU A 123 4.72 -0.94 4.37
C LEU A 123 5.84 -0.38 3.47
N ASP A 124 6.94 -1.13 3.30
CA ASP A 124 8.04 -0.73 2.42
C ASP A 124 7.63 -0.75 0.94
N GLU A 125 6.89 -1.78 0.52
CA GLU A 125 6.33 -1.85 -0.83
C GLU A 125 5.35 -0.70 -1.08
N LEU A 126 4.48 -0.42 -0.11
CA LEU A 126 3.56 0.70 -0.19
C LEU A 126 4.33 2.02 -0.35
N ALA A 127 5.30 2.30 0.52
CA ALA A 127 6.12 3.50 0.48
C ALA A 127 6.83 3.67 -0.87
N HIS A 128 7.38 2.59 -1.42
CA HIS A 128 8.05 2.61 -2.71
C HIS A 128 7.07 2.87 -3.88
N MET A 129 5.89 2.24 -3.86
CA MET A 129 4.89 2.36 -4.92
C MET A 129 4.12 3.69 -4.89
N THR A 130 4.08 4.35 -3.73
CA THR A 130 3.36 5.62 -3.54
C THR A 130 4.28 6.81 -3.33
N ALA A 131 5.60 6.62 -3.43
CA ALA A 131 6.53 7.74 -3.51
C ALA A 131 6.12 8.61 -4.70
N ASP A 132 5.70 9.85 -4.42
CA ASP A 132 5.41 10.81 -5.48
C ASP A 132 6.67 10.91 -6.37
N PRO A 133 6.55 10.78 -7.70
CA PRO A 133 7.67 11.10 -8.55
C PRO A 133 8.05 12.55 -8.24
N ALA A 134 9.33 12.78 -7.93
CA ALA A 134 9.85 14.11 -7.66
C ALA A 134 9.29 15.10 -8.70
N PRO A 135 8.83 16.29 -8.30
CA PRO A 135 8.21 17.22 -9.22
C PRO A 135 9.14 17.42 -10.41
N ALA A 136 8.65 17.06 -11.60
CA ALA A 136 9.39 17.28 -12.83
C ALA A 136 9.77 18.77 -12.87
N PRO A 137 11.03 19.12 -13.15
CA PRO A 137 11.41 20.52 -13.27
C PRO A 137 10.49 21.17 -14.30
N SER A 138 9.73 22.17 -13.86
CA SER A 138 8.87 22.95 -14.73
C SER A 138 9.76 23.76 -15.67
N GLY A 139 10.05 23.21 -16.84
CA GLY A 139 10.85 23.85 -17.88
C GLY A 139 10.65 23.10 -19.18
N GLY A 140 10.03 23.77 -20.16
CA GLY A 140 9.65 23.16 -21.41
C GLY A 140 10.81 22.68 -22.29
N THR A 141 10.38 21.99 -23.34
CA THR A 141 11.10 21.58 -24.56
C THR A 141 11.81 20.24 -24.48
N ASP A 142 11.36 19.34 -25.36
CA ASP A 142 11.95 18.09 -25.83
C ASP A 142 13.35 17.76 -25.29
N ALA A 143 13.41 16.87 -24.30
CA ALA A 143 14.57 16.02 -24.08
C ALA A 143 14.09 14.73 -23.40
N SER A 144 14.56 13.59 -23.91
CA SER A 144 14.29 12.23 -23.40
C SER A 144 14.34 12.17 -21.87
N PRO A 145 13.52 11.32 -21.21
CA PRO A 145 13.43 11.29 -19.75
C PRO A 145 14.78 10.89 -19.14
N GLU A 146 15.49 11.87 -18.60
CA GLU A 146 16.68 11.66 -17.78
C GLU A 146 16.21 11.16 -16.42
N VAL A 147 16.26 9.84 -16.20
CA VAL A 147 15.84 9.22 -14.94
C VAL A 147 16.98 9.34 -13.95
N THR A 148 16.80 10.13 -12.90
CA THR A 148 17.79 10.29 -11.82
C THR A 148 17.28 9.67 -10.52
N VAL A 149 18.12 8.85 -9.88
CA VAL A 149 17.88 8.21 -8.59
C VAL A 149 19.00 8.59 -7.64
N SER A 150 18.66 9.09 -6.45
CA SER A 150 19.63 9.37 -5.39
C SER A 150 19.63 8.24 -4.34
N LEU A 151 20.81 7.69 -4.06
CA LEU A 151 21.08 6.69 -3.05
C LEU A 151 22.02 7.31 -2.00
N GLY A 152 21.44 8.02 -1.03
CA GLY A 152 22.21 8.81 -0.07
C GLY A 152 22.98 9.94 -0.76
N ALA A 153 24.30 9.96 -0.63
CA ALA A 153 25.16 10.95 -1.30
C ALA A 153 25.52 10.58 -2.75
N VAL A 154 25.13 9.39 -3.22
CA VAL A 154 25.37 8.93 -4.59
C VAL A 154 24.17 9.26 -5.46
N THR A 155 24.42 9.76 -6.67
CA THR A 155 23.39 10.03 -7.66
C THR A 155 23.63 9.17 -8.89
N VAL A 156 22.60 8.49 -9.38
CA VAL A 156 22.64 7.70 -10.61
C VAL A 156 21.66 8.32 -11.60
N SER A 157 22.13 8.81 -12.74
CA SER A 157 21.28 9.35 -13.80
C SER A 157 21.39 8.54 -15.09
N LEU A 158 20.26 8.40 -15.79
CA LEU A 158 20.19 7.78 -17.11
C LEU A 158 20.11 8.91 -18.14
N LYS A 159 21.24 9.24 -18.79
CA LYS A 159 21.33 10.37 -19.73
C LYS A 159 20.62 10.09 -21.07
N ASP A 160 20.55 8.81 -21.46
CA ASP A 160 19.82 8.27 -22.61
C ASP A 160 19.61 6.74 -22.43
N THR A 161 19.00 6.04 -23.40
CA THR A 161 18.73 4.59 -23.29
C THR A 161 19.98 3.70 -23.18
N GLN A 162 21.19 4.25 -23.30
CA GLN A 162 22.45 3.52 -23.32
C GLN A 162 23.46 4.00 -22.27
N THR A 163 23.24 5.17 -21.66
CA THR A 163 24.22 5.83 -20.81
C THR A 163 23.72 6.00 -19.38
N VAL A 164 24.33 5.27 -18.46
CA VAL A 164 24.18 5.45 -17.01
C VAL A 164 25.36 6.26 -16.48
N VAL A 165 25.08 7.39 -15.84
CA VAL A 165 26.05 8.25 -15.15
C VAL A 165 25.91 8.01 -13.65
N VAL A 166 27.01 7.75 -12.96
CA VAL A 166 27.06 7.60 -11.50
C VAL A 166 27.95 8.70 -10.95
N THR A 167 27.42 9.52 -10.05
CA THR A 167 28.14 10.56 -9.33
C THR A 167 28.20 10.15 -7.86
N ALA A 168 29.41 9.92 -7.36
CA ALA A 168 29.66 9.58 -5.96
C ALA A 168 30.67 10.56 -5.34
N PRO A 169 30.62 10.81 -4.02
CA PRO A 169 31.63 11.60 -3.32
C PRO A 169 33.03 10.97 -3.41
N ASP A 170 34.05 11.80 -3.32
CA ASP A 170 35.45 11.35 -3.30
C ASP A 170 35.68 10.33 -2.18
N GLY A 171 36.35 9.21 -2.51
CA GLY A 171 36.66 8.14 -1.57
C GLY A 171 35.63 6.99 -1.49
N MET A 172 34.58 6.99 -2.34
CA MET A 172 33.69 5.83 -2.49
C MET A 172 34.12 4.93 -3.65
N ASP A 173 34.06 3.61 -3.43
CA ASP A 173 34.17 2.61 -4.49
C ASP A 173 32.83 2.43 -5.21
N VAL A 174 32.84 2.49 -6.55
CA VAL A 174 31.66 2.25 -7.38
C VAL A 174 31.80 0.91 -8.10
N LEU A 175 30.93 -0.06 -7.78
CA LEU A 175 30.89 -1.37 -8.43
C LEU A 175 29.71 -1.46 -9.40
N VAL A 176 30.00 -1.62 -10.70
CA VAL A 176 28.98 -1.82 -11.74
C VAL A 176 28.95 -3.28 -12.15
N ARG A 177 27.78 -3.93 -12.06
CA ARG A 177 27.55 -5.30 -12.53
C ARG A 177 26.60 -5.28 -13.73
N ARG A 178 26.93 -6.04 -14.78
CA ARG A 178 26.08 -6.28 -15.94
C ARG A 178 25.62 -7.74 -15.90
N SER A 179 24.34 -7.98 -16.20
CA SER A 179 23.72 -9.32 -16.25
C SER A 179 23.63 -9.85 -17.67
#